data_AF-A0A820IX71-F1
#
_entry.id   AF-A0A820IX71-F1
#
_cell.length_a   1.000
_cell.length_b   1.000
_cell.length_c   1.000
_cell.angle_alpha   90.00
_cell.angle_beta   90.00
_cell.angle_gamma   90.00
#
_symmetry.space_group_name_H-M   'P 1'
#
loop_
_entity.id
_entity.type
_entity.pdbx_description
1 polymer ?
#
loop_
_entity_poly.entity_id
_entity_poly.type
_entity_poly.pdbx_seq_one_letter_code
_entity_poly.pdbx_strand_id
1 'polypeptide(L)'
;GCIDQVSYAALAKNATVVLYEATLTFSYSFENNLLDSGALGINGTGTSIAYSTSGRVNNCLSLLSNPSYVQATNLVLLGTAGQPYSFSIWIKPNTVAGGTIFHVSSGTTGLGWCIPMLGFTSSGNVGVQSWNGNSVSITGPVVTTNVWTHLAVTYGPSNGLRLYVNGTQYGSASGSYTYQAAGTPVSLLLGSSLSGLGACASGVITMRQYNGYIDKFELYSRELSSANVYSLANP
;
A
#
# COMPACT_ATOMS: atom_id res chain seq x y z
N GLY A 1 22.45 15.37 -10.40
CA GLY A 1 21.28 15.44 -9.50
C GLY A 1 20.06 15.17 -10.32
N CYS A 2 19.20 14.26 -9.89
CA CYS A 2 17.96 13.96 -10.59
C CYS A 2 16.87 14.90 -10.05
N ILE A 3 16.19 15.62 -10.93
CA ILE A 3 14.99 16.38 -10.61
C ILE A 3 13.81 15.43 -10.84
N ASP A 4 13.05 15.15 -9.78
CA ASP A 4 11.89 14.26 -9.84
C ASP A 4 10.64 15.02 -10.30
N GLN A 5 10.35 16.16 -9.66
CA GLN A 5 9.20 16.99 -9.99
C GLN A 5 9.48 18.49 -9.75
N VAL A 6 8.88 19.35 -10.59
CA VAL A 6 8.77 20.79 -10.35
C VAL A 6 7.30 21.17 -10.37
N SER A 7 6.83 21.84 -9.32
CA SER A 7 5.47 22.35 -9.23
C SER A 7 5.46 23.85 -8.90
N TYR A 8 4.43 24.54 -9.36
CA TYR A 8 4.20 25.94 -9.07
C TYR A 8 2.94 26.08 -8.20
N ALA A 9 2.99 26.93 -7.19
CA ALA A 9 1.85 27.24 -6.33
C ALA A 9 1.53 28.74 -6.42
N ALA A 10 0.26 29.08 -6.66
CA ALA A 10 -0.20 30.45 -6.71
C ALA A 10 -0.29 31.13 -5.31
N LEU A 11 -0.23 30.33 -4.24
CA LEU A 11 -0.27 30.79 -2.85
C LEU A 11 0.84 30.11 -2.03
N ALA A 12 1.27 30.77 -0.95
CA ALA A 12 2.24 30.22 -0.02
C ALA A 12 1.67 28.97 0.69
N LYS A 13 2.33 27.83 0.52
CA LYS A 13 2.00 26.57 1.21
C LYS A 13 2.74 26.50 2.53
N ASN A 14 2.09 25.99 3.57
CA ASN A 14 2.79 25.71 4.83
C ASN A 14 3.70 24.48 4.68
N ALA A 15 4.63 24.31 5.62
CA ALA A 15 5.62 23.22 5.57
C ALA A 15 4.99 21.82 5.51
N THR A 16 3.84 21.62 6.15
CA THR A 16 3.13 20.33 6.16
C THR A 16 2.58 19.99 4.78
N VAL A 17 1.96 20.95 4.08
CA VAL A 17 1.44 20.77 2.72
C VAL A 17 2.60 20.54 1.74
N VAL A 18 3.67 21.32 1.86
CA VAL A 18 4.88 21.13 1.03
C VAL A 18 5.45 19.72 1.22
N LEU A 19 5.59 19.27 2.48
CA LEU A 19 6.08 17.93 2.77
C LEU A 19 5.15 16.84 2.24
N TYR A 20 3.83 17.01 2.39
CA TYR A 20 2.84 16.08 1.86
C TYR A 20 2.99 15.94 0.34
N GLU A 21 2.94 17.03 -0.40
CA GLU A 21 3.00 17.01 -1.87
C GLU A 21 4.35 16.51 -2.39
N ALA A 22 5.46 16.87 -1.73
CA ALA A 22 6.80 16.45 -2.13
C ALA A 22 7.06 14.95 -1.90
N THR A 23 6.24 14.27 -1.08
CA THR A 23 6.47 12.88 -0.69
C THR A 23 5.31 11.95 -0.98
N LEU A 24 4.17 12.47 -1.43
CA LEU A 24 3.09 11.66 -1.97
C LEU A 24 3.51 11.10 -3.33
N THR A 25 3.61 9.78 -3.44
CA THR A 25 3.91 9.10 -4.70
C THR A 25 2.66 8.96 -5.56
N PHE A 26 1.54 8.51 -4.97
CA PHE A 26 0.22 8.56 -5.60
C PHE A 26 -0.87 8.56 -4.54
N SER A 27 -2.05 9.03 -4.92
CA SER A 27 -3.29 8.97 -4.14
C SER A 27 -4.47 8.55 -5.03
N TYR A 28 -5.00 7.36 -4.80
CA TYR A 28 -6.21 6.86 -5.45
C TYR A 28 -7.42 6.99 -4.52
N SER A 29 -8.33 7.88 -4.90
CA SER A 29 -9.58 8.12 -4.18
C SER A 29 -10.71 7.15 -4.56
N PHE A 30 -10.58 6.47 -5.71
CA PHE A 30 -11.57 5.54 -6.26
C PHE A 30 -12.97 6.15 -6.51
N GLU A 31 -13.01 7.44 -6.85
CA GLU A 31 -14.23 8.16 -7.23
C GLU A 31 -14.63 7.86 -8.69
N ASN A 32 -14.97 6.59 -8.95
CA ASN A 32 -15.30 6.05 -10.28
C ASN A 32 -14.17 6.15 -11.31
N ASN A 33 -12.92 6.27 -10.85
CA ASN A 33 -11.74 6.29 -11.71
C ASN A 33 -10.50 5.77 -10.94
N LEU A 34 -9.38 5.63 -11.64
CA LEU A 34 -8.06 5.25 -11.10
C LEU A 34 -7.03 6.38 -11.27
N LEU A 35 -7.49 7.64 -11.34
CA LEU A 35 -6.60 8.77 -11.51
C LEU A 35 -5.84 9.05 -10.22
N ASP A 36 -4.55 9.32 -10.36
CA ASP A 36 -3.73 9.83 -9.27
C ASP A 36 -4.10 11.29 -9.00
N SER A 37 -4.48 11.58 -7.75
CA SER A 37 -4.73 12.95 -7.29
C SER A 37 -3.44 13.65 -6.83
N GLY A 38 -2.32 12.92 -6.78
CA GLY A 38 -1.00 13.43 -6.51
C GLY A 38 -0.37 14.10 -7.73
N ALA A 39 0.76 14.75 -7.50
CA ALA A 39 1.36 15.63 -8.49
C ALA A 39 2.28 14.89 -9.49
N LEU A 40 2.54 13.60 -9.27
CA LEU A 40 3.28 12.73 -10.19
C LEU A 40 2.39 12.15 -11.31
N GLY A 41 1.07 12.13 -11.13
CA GLY A 41 0.13 11.66 -12.16
C GLY A 41 0.29 10.18 -12.48
N ILE A 42 0.67 9.36 -11.50
CA ILE A 42 0.86 7.91 -11.66
C ILE A 42 -0.52 7.25 -11.66
N ASN A 43 -1.26 7.37 -12.76
CA ASN A 43 -2.60 6.80 -12.87
C ASN A 43 -2.56 5.26 -12.83
N GLY A 44 -3.51 4.67 -12.11
CA GLY A 44 -3.66 3.22 -12.04
C GLY A 44 -4.29 2.64 -13.31
N THR A 45 -3.95 1.38 -13.59
CA THR A 45 -4.68 0.55 -14.57
C THR A 45 -5.41 -0.57 -13.82
N GLY A 46 -6.56 -1.02 -14.29
CA GLY A 46 -7.38 -2.01 -13.58
C GLY A 46 -7.99 -3.06 -14.49
N THR A 47 -8.17 -4.26 -13.94
CA THR A 47 -8.81 -5.40 -14.61
C THR A 47 -9.88 -5.99 -13.71
N SER A 48 -11.07 -6.24 -14.27
CA SER A 48 -12.20 -6.83 -13.55
C SER A 48 -12.55 -6.07 -12.26
N ILE A 49 -12.51 -4.75 -12.32
CA ILE A 49 -12.86 -3.86 -11.20
C ILE A 49 -14.26 -3.29 -11.40
N ALA A 50 -14.89 -2.90 -10.30
CA ALA A 50 -16.12 -2.11 -10.30
C ALA A 50 -16.04 -1.04 -9.21
N TYR A 51 -16.99 -0.12 -9.22
CA TYR A 51 -17.13 0.89 -8.17
C TYR A 51 -18.46 0.71 -7.43
N SER A 52 -18.47 1.05 -6.15
CA SER A 52 -19.66 1.06 -5.30
C SER A 52 -19.81 2.42 -4.64
N THR A 53 -21.05 2.88 -4.46
CA THR A 53 -21.38 4.14 -3.78
C THR A 53 -21.37 4.05 -2.25
N SER A 54 -20.99 2.89 -1.70
CA SER A 54 -20.91 2.62 -0.25
C SER A 54 -19.46 2.63 0.24
N GLY A 55 -18.69 3.61 -0.22
CA GLY A 55 -17.30 3.81 0.18
C GLY A 55 -17.15 4.20 1.64
N ARG A 56 -15.89 4.26 2.10
CA ARG A 56 -15.59 4.91 3.36
C ARG A 56 -15.83 6.41 3.23
N VAL A 57 -15.47 6.97 2.08
CA VAL A 57 -15.75 8.34 1.65
C VAL A 57 -16.33 8.25 0.23
N ASN A 58 -17.61 8.57 0.07
CA ASN A 58 -18.32 8.50 -1.21
C ASN A 58 -18.23 7.12 -1.89
N ASN A 59 -17.45 6.97 -2.96
CA ASN A 59 -17.33 5.74 -3.72
C ASN A 59 -16.11 4.91 -3.29
N CYS A 60 -16.11 3.62 -3.59
CA CYS A 60 -14.97 2.74 -3.37
C CYS A 60 -14.75 1.77 -4.53
N LEU A 61 -13.54 1.23 -4.60
CA LEU A 61 -13.15 0.18 -5.52
C LEU A 61 -13.66 -1.17 -5.02
N SER A 62 -14.20 -1.98 -5.92
CA SER A 62 -14.68 -3.34 -5.67
C SER A 62 -13.81 -4.35 -6.40
N LEU A 63 -13.25 -5.31 -5.65
CA LEU A 63 -12.36 -6.37 -6.13
C LEU A 63 -12.97 -7.74 -5.83
N LEU A 64 -13.96 -8.16 -6.62
CA LEU A 64 -14.79 -9.34 -6.32
C LEU A 64 -14.56 -10.53 -7.25
N SER A 65 -13.99 -10.30 -8.43
CA SER A 65 -13.67 -11.34 -9.43
C SER A 65 -12.29 -11.96 -9.19
N ASN A 66 -11.98 -13.06 -9.88
CA ASN A 66 -10.66 -13.69 -9.86
C ASN A 66 -10.12 -13.90 -11.28
N PRO A 67 -9.04 -13.20 -11.70
CA PRO A 67 -8.35 -12.13 -10.97
C PRO A 67 -9.14 -10.81 -11.02
N SER A 68 -8.94 -9.97 -10.02
CA SER A 68 -9.39 -8.57 -9.98
C SER A 68 -8.30 -7.72 -9.35
N TYR A 69 -7.81 -6.69 -10.04
CA TYR A 69 -6.65 -5.94 -9.56
C TYR A 69 -6.56 -4.53 -10.13
N VAL A 70 -5.80 -3.70 -9.42
CA VAL A 70 -5.30 -2.40 -9.89
C VAL A 70 -3.77 -2.42 -9.86
N GLN A 71 -3.12 -1.77 -10.83
CA GLN A 71 -1.68 -1.68 -10.93
C GLN A 71 -1.22 -0.23 -11.03
N ALA A 72 -0.22 0.12 -10.21
CA ALA A 72 0.61 1.33 -10.36
C ALA A 72 2.02 0.88 -10.79
N THR A 73 2.55 1.43 -11.86
CA THR A 73 3.85 1.02 -12.43
C THR A 73 4.90 2.14 -12.30
N ASN A 74 6.15 1.81 -12.62
CA ASN A 74 7.29 2.74 -12.63
C ASN A 74 7.54 3.44 -11.28
N LEU A 75 7.31 2.73 -10.16
CA LEU A 75 7.58 3.25 -8.83
C LEU A 75 9.08 3.18 -8.52
N VAL A 76 9.81 4.22 -8.90
CA VAL A 76 11.29 4.27 -8.79
C VAL A 76 11.75 4.24 -7.33
N LEU A 77 11.17 5.08 -6.48
CA LEU A 77 11.59 5.21 -5.08
C LEU A 77 11.30 3.92 -4.30
N LEU A 78 10.11 3.33 -4.47
CA LEU A 78 9.78 2.04 -3.82
C LEU A 78 10.68 0.88 -4.31
N GLY A 79 11.26 1.00 -5.51
CA GLY A 79 12.25 0.08 -6.06
C GLY A 79 13.69 0.35 -5.65
N THR A 80 13.94 1.39 -4.84
CA THR A 80 15.28 1.82 -4.41
C THR A 80 15.61 1.33 -3.01
N ALA A 81 16.80 0.72 -2.84
CA ALA A 81 17.24 0.21 -1.56
C ALA A 81 17.41 1.34 -0.52
N GLY A 82 17.01 1.07 0.72
CA GLY A 82 17.08 2.02 1.83
C GLY A 82 16.04 3.15 1.80
N GLN A 83 15.20 3.22 0.76
CA GLN A 83 14.15 4.24 0.65
C GLN A 83 13.08 4.05 1.74
N PRO A 84 12.82 5.07 2.59
CA PRO A 84 11.65 5.07 3.47
C PRO A 84 10.35 5.11 2.66
N TYR A 85 9.33 4.44 3.15
CA TYR A 85 8.02 4.42 2.49
C TYR A 85 6.89 4.33 3.53
N SER A 86 5.69 4.74 3.12
CA SER A 86 4.47 4.47 3.87
C SER A 86 3.30 4.20 2.95
N PHE A 87 2.39 3.35 3.39
CA PHE A 87 1.12 3.07 2.73
C PHE A 87 -0.03 3.40 3.67
N SER A 88 -1.12 3.91 3.13
CA SER A 88 -2.39 4.13 3.85
C SER A 88 -3.53 3.63 2.99
N ILE A 89 -4.46 2.85 3.57
CA ILE A 89 -5.56 2.23 2.85
C ILE A 89 -6.76 1.98 3.75
N TRP A 90 -7.96 2.21 3.25
CA TRP A 90 -9.18 1.67 3.85
C TRP A 90 -9.58 0.37 3.16
N ILE A 91 -9.88 -0.65 3.94
CA ILE A 91 -10.34 -1.94 3.44
C ILE A 91 -11.67 -2.33 4.07
N LYS A 92 -12.50 -3.05 3.30
CA LYS A 92 -13.70 -3.73 3.78
C LYS A 92 -13.70 -5.15 3.17
N PRO A 93 -12.99 -6.10 3.81
CA PRO A 93 -12.82 -7.44 3.27
C PRO A 93 -14.10 -8.26 3.41
N ASN A 94 -14.45 -9.05 2.40
CA ASN A 94 -15.52 -10.06 2.51
C ASN A 94 -15.01 -11.34 3.19
N THR A 95 -13.71 -11.63 3.03
CA THR A 95 -13.03 -12.77 3.66
C THR A 95 -11.65 -12.34 4.18
N VAL A 96 -11.17 -13.02 5.23
CA VAL A 96 -9.85 -12.76 5.82
C VAL A 96 -8.97 -14.02 5.91
N ALA A 97 -9.44 -15.18 5.45
CA ALA A 97 -8.69 -16.44 5.50
C ALA A 97 -7.63 -16.51 4.38
N GLY A 98 -6.60 -15.65 4.50
CA GLY A 98 -5.66 -15.30 3.45
C GLY A 98 -6.16 -14.19 2.53
N GLY A 99 -5.31 -13.76 1.60
CA GLY A 99 -5.61 -12.68 0.65
C GLY A 99 -4.55 -11.59 0.68
N THR A 100 -3.98 -11.29 -0.47
CA THR A 100 -2.97 -10.24 -0.63
C THR A 100 -3.68 -8.93 -0.95
N ILE A 101 -3.64 -7.96 -0.03
CA ILE A 101 -4.20 -6.62 -0.27
C ILE A 101 -3.34 -5.92 -1.31
N PHE A 102 -2.02 -5.83 -1.10
CA PHE A 102 -1.11 -5.42 -2.17
C PHE A 102 0.24 -6.15 -2.15
N HIS A 103 0.79 -6.23 -3.34
CA HIS A 103 2.01 -6.92 -3.71
C HIS A 103 2.89 -6.01 -4.54
N VAL A 104 4.19 -6.07 -4.34
CA VAL A 104 5.16 -5.31 -5.13
C VAL A 104 6.01 -6.29 -5.93
N SER A 105 6.26 -5.98 -7.20
CA SER A 105 7.17 -6.75 -8.04
C SER A 105 7.89 -5.92 -9.08
N SER A 106 9.09 -6.34 -9.48
CA SER A 106 9.83 -5.71 -10.58
C SER A 106 9.15 -5.93 -11.95
N GLY A 107 8.39 -7.02 -12.10
CA GLY A 107 7.57 -7.28 -13.28
C GLY A 107 6.10 -6.93 -13.09
N THR A 108 5.44 -6.46 -14.14
CA THR A 108 3.99 -6.16 -14.14
C THR A 108 3.11 -7.41 -14.09
N THR A 109 3.66 -8.60 -14.35
CA THR A 109 2.98 -9.89 -14.25
C THR A 109 2.93 -10.46 -12.83
N GLY A 110 3.46 -9.72 -11.84
CA GLY A 110 3.59 -10.19 -10.47
C GLY A 110 4.85 -11.04 -10.21
N LEU A 111 5.80 -11.07 -11.14
CA LEU A 111 7.02 -11.88 -11.07
C LEU A 111 8.30 -11.02 -11.01
N GLY A 112 9.45 -11.69 -10.89
CA GLY A 112 10.77 -11.07 -10.76
C GLY A 112 11.19 -10.98 -9.29
N TRP A 113 11.81 -9.86 -8.90
CA TRP A 113 11.86 -9.53 -7.47
C TRP A 113 10.45 -9.21 -7.01
N CYS A 114 9.95 -9.86 -5.98
CA CYS A 114 8.56 -9.70 -5.56
C CYS A 114 8.35 -9.97 -4.08
N ILE A 115 7.38 -9.26 -3.49
CA ILE A 115 7.00 -9.41 -2.09
C ILE A 115 5.54 -8.97 -1.88
N PRO A 116 4.67 -9.79 -1.26
CA PRO A 116 3.42 -9.30 -0.71
C PRO A 116 3.76 -8.45 0.52
N MET A 117 3.30 -7.20 0.59
CA MET A 117 3.66 -6.30 1.69
C MET A 117 2.53 -6.09 2.69
N LEU A 118 1.28 -6.27 2.26
CA LEU A 118 0.09 -6.21 3.09
C LEU A 118 -0.94 -7.25 2.64
N GLY A 119 -1.50 -7.99 3.59
CA GLY A 119 -2.50 -9.01 3.32
C GLY A 119 -3.01 -9.65 4.59
N PHE A 120 -3.55 -10.87 4.47
CA PHE A 120 -3.98 -11.66 5.61
C PHE A 120 -3.19 -12.95 5.75
N THR A 121 -3.01 -13.36 7.00
CA THR A 121 -2.58 -14.72 7.37
C THR A 121 -3.74 -15.71 7.13
N SER A 122 -3.47 -17.00 7.20
CA SER A 122 -4.50 -18.05 7.13
C SER A 122 -5.52 -17.96 8.28
N SER A 123 -5.14 -17.36 9.41
CA SER A 123 -5.96 -17.19 10.62
C SER A 123 -6.80 -15.91 10.63
N GLY A 124 -6.74 -15.06 9.60
CA GLY A 124 -7.50 -13.81 9.57
C GLY A 124 -6.75 -12.57 10.06
N ASN A 125 -5.58 -12.73 10.65
CA ASN A 125 -4.75 -11.61 11.10
C ASN A 125 -4.24 -10.80 9.91
N VAL A 126 -4.15 -9.47 10.06
CA VAL A 126 -3.43 -8.61 9.14
C VAL A 126 -1.95 -9.00 9.16
N GLY A 127 -1.39 -9.32 8.00
CA GLY A 127 0.04 -9.56 7.82
C GLY A 127 0.68 -8.37 7.11
N VAL A 128 1.75 -7.84 7.69
CA VAL A 128 2.57 -6.78 7.08
C VAL A 128 3.99 -7.30 6.94
N GLN A 129 4.65 -6.99 5.82
CA GLN A 129 6.01 -7.45 5.59
C GLN A 129 6.82 -6.52 4.69
N SER A 130 8.12 -6.51 4.95
CA SER A 130 9.17 -5.82 4.20
C SER A 130 10.33 -6.79 3.94
N TRP A 131 11.34 -6.35 3.20
CA TRP A 131 12.48 -7.16 2.82
C TRP A 131 13.80 -6.53 3.24
N ASN A 132 14.68 -7.32 3.85
CA ASN A 132 16.07 -6.94 4.15
C ASN A 132 17.08 -8.02 3.76
N GLY A 133 16.71 -8.89 2.82
CA GLY A 133 17.38 -10.17 2.53
C GLY A 133 16.65 -11.35 3.13
N ASN A 134 15.79 -11.09 4.14
CA ASN A 134 14.76 -11.98 4.65
C ASN A 134 13.45 -11.21 4.84
N SER A 135 12.35 -11.93 5.08
CA SER A 135 11.08 -11.29 5.41
C SER A 135 11.11 -10.69 6.81
N VAL A 136 10.85 -9.39 6.89
CA VAL A 136 10.63 -8.66 8.14
C VAL A 136 9.12 -8.49 8.30
N SER A 137 8.50 -9.25 9.20
CA SER A 137 7.05 -9.36 9.29
C SER A 137 6.48 -8.83 10.60
N ILE A 138 5.22 -8.36 10.57
CA ILE A 138 4.38 -8.06 11.72
C ILE A 138 3.06 -8.80 11.54
N THR A 139 2.65 -9.56 12.56
CA THR A 139 1.30 -10.14 12.64
C THR A 139 0.40 -9.23 13.46
N GLY A 140 -0.57 -8.64 12.78
CA GLY A 140 -1.58 -7.73 13.30
C GLY A 140 -2.77 -8.41 13.98
N PRO A 141 -3.82 -7.63 14.30
CA PRO A 141 -5.07 -8.17 14.82
C PRO A 141 -5.87 -8.84 13.69
N VAL A 142 -6.87 -9.64 14.07
CA VAL A 142 -7.92 -10.09 13.14
C VAL A 142 -8.85 -8.93 12.87
N VAL A 143 -9.15 -8.65 11.60
CA VAL A 143 -10.13 -7.63 11.21
C VAL A 143 -11.50 -8.26 10.98
N THR A 144 -12.55 -7.52 11.32
CA THR A 144 -13.93 -7.95 11.08
C THR A 144 -14.26 -7.82 9.59
N THR A 145 -14.83 -8.88 9.01
CA THR A 145 -15.31 -8.84 7.62
C THR A 145 -16.48 -7.86 7.49
N ASN A 146 -16.64 -7.29 6.29
CA ASN A 146 -17.69 -6.33 5.97
C ASN A 146 -17.70 -5.05 6.82
N VAL A 147 -16.58 -4.73 7.50
CA VAL A 147 -16.40 -3.49 8.26
C VAL A 147 -15.20 -2.71 7.70
N TRP A 148 -15.38 -1.41 7.49
CA TRP A 148 -14.29 -0.53 7.07
C TRP A 148 -13.23 -0.46 8.18
N THR A 149 -12.01 -0.86 7.84
CA THR A 149 -10.83 -0.77 8.71
C THR A 149 -9.75 0.00 7.98
N HIS A 150 -9.18 1.01 8.64
CA HIS A 150 -8.00 1.71 8.13
C HIS A 150 -6.75 0.94 8.51
N LEU A 151 -5.89 0.68 7.53
CA LEU A 151 -4.57 0.11 7.73
C LEU A 151 -3.54 1.08 7.19
N ALA A 152 -2.46 1.26 7.95
CA ALA A 152 -1.28 1.93 7.44
C ALA A 152 -0.01 1.19 7.83
N VAL A 153 0.97 1.26 6.94
CA VAL A 153 2.29 0.66 7.12
C VAL A 153 3.30 1.77 6.94
N THR A 154 4.22 1.92 7.90
CA THR A 154 5.34 2.87 7.76
C THR A 154 6.65 2.13 7.91
N TYR A 155 7.65 2.58 7.15
CA TYR A 155 9.02 2.11 7.26
C TYR A 155 9.99 3.29 7.19
N GLY A 156 10.92 3.33 8.14
CA GLY A 156 12.11 4.16 8.08
C GLY A 156 13.35 3.38 8.53
N PRO A 157 14.54 3.67 8.00
CA PRO A 157 15.75 2.87 8.23
C PRO A 157 16.15 2.80 9.71
N SER A 158 15.93 3.87 10.48
CA SER A 158 16.22 3.90 11.93
C SER A 158 15.11 3.28 12.78
N ASN A 159 13.88 3.27 12.26
CA ASN A 159 12.65 3.03 13.01
C ASN A 159 12.05 1.64 12.78
N GLY A 160 12.45 0.98 11.69
CA GLY A 160 11.92 -0.30 11.27
C GLY A 160 10.52 -0.21 10.68
N LEU A 161 9.86 -1.36 10.55
CA LEU A 161 8.52 -1.50 10.02
C LEU A 161 7.49 -1.29 11.13
N ARG A 162 6.39 -0.60 10.85
CA ARG A 162 5.28 -0.38 11.79
C ARG A 162 3.95 -0.62 11.11
N LEU A 163 3.02 -1.21 11.85
CA LEU A 163 1.62 -1.40 11.47
C LEU A 163 0.74 -0.50 12.34
N TYR A 164 -0.19 0.20 11.69
CA TYR A 164 -1.24 0.99 12.30
C TYR A 164 -2.60 0.44 11.88
N VAL A 165 -3.54 0.43 12.82
CA VAL A 165 -4.93 0.03 12.61
C VAL A 165 -5.83 1.13 13.16
N ASN A 166 -6.74 1.65 12.33
CA ASN A 166 -7.63 2.76 12.68
C ASN A 166 -6.89 3.95 13.30
N GLY A 167 -5.78 4.36 12.68
CA GLY A 167 -4.98 5.52 13.09
C GLY A 167 -4.08 5.30 14.31
N THR A 168 -4.14 4.14 14.97
CA THR A 168 -3.33 3.84 16.16
C THR A 168 -2.27 2.80 15.83
N GLN A 169 -1.03 2.98 16.32
CA GLN A 169 0.03 2.01 16.13
C GLN A 169 -0.34 0.70 16.83
N TYR A 170 -0.37 -0.40 16.08
CA TYR A 170 -0.61 -1.73 16.62
C TYR A 170 0.69 -2.41 17.04
N GLY A 171 1.70 -2.37 16.17
CA GLY A 171 2.95 -3.09 16.40
C GLY A 171 4.07 -2.66 15.48
N SER A 172 5.28 -3.12 15.79
CA SER A 172 6.50 -2.84 15.01
C SER A 172 7.36 -4.09 14.92
N ALA A 173 8.06 -4.26 13.80
CA ALA A 173 9.13 -5.23 13.70
C ALA A 173 10.37 -4.72 14.45
N SER A 174 11.25 -5.61 14.89
CA SER A 174 12.42 -5.25 15.69
C SER A 174 13.46 -4.46 14.88
N GLY A 175 13.85 -3.30 15.41
CA GLY A 175 15.11 -2.62 15.10
C GLY A 175 15.20 -1.90 13.75
N SER A 176 16.30 -1.16 13.60
CA SER A 176 16.72 -0.55 12.34
C SER A 176 17.15 -1.60 11.33
N TYR A 177 16.76 -1.44 10.07
CA TYR A 177 17.26 -2.26 8.98
C TYR A 177 17.20 -1.49 7.66
N THR A 178 18.01 -1.91 6.69
CA THR A 178 17.96 -1.37 5.33
C THR A 178 17.01 -2.19 4.47
N TYR A 179 15.98 -1.55 3.93
CA TYR A 179 15.09 -2.14 2.95
C TYR A 179 15.87 -2.52 1.69
N GLN A 180 15.82 -3.79 1.31
CA GLN A 180 16.47 -4.32 0.11
C GLN A 180 15.44 -4.45 -1.01
N ALA A 181 15.26 -3.39 -1.78
CA ALA A 181 14.35 -3.35 -2.93
C ALA A 181 14.93 -4.08 -4.16
N ALA A 182 14.19 -4.08 -5.27
CA ALA A 182 14.61 -4.68 -6.54
C ALA A 182 15.84 -4.02 -7.19
N GLY A 183 16.15 -2.77 -6.85
CA GLY A 183 17.20 -1.98 -7.53
C GLY A 183 16.78 -1.45 -8.91
N THR A 184 15.52 -1.65 -9.28
CA THR A 184 14.88 -1.18 -10.52
C THR A 184 13.48 -0.66 -10.18
N PRO A 185 12.85 0.15 -11.06
CA PRO A 185 11.47 0.57 -10.86
C PRO A 185 10.54 -0.64 -10.69
N VAL A 186 9.68 -0.59 -9.68
CA VAL A 186 8.74 -1.68 -9.35
C VAL A 186 7.31 -1.30 -9.71
N SER A 187 6.46 -2.32 -9.77
CA SER A 187 5.01 -2.19 -9.89
C SER A 187 4.35 -2.63 -8.59
N LEU A 188 3.32 -1.91 -8.18
CA LEU A 188 2.43 -2.29 -7.10
C LEU A 188 1.14 -2.84 -7.68
N LEU A 189 0.78 -4.05 -7.29
CA LEU A 189 -0.48 -4.72 -7.64
C LEU A 189 -1.37 -4.80 -6.40
N LEU A 190 -2.54 -4.16 -6.48
CA LEU A 190 -3.58 -4.16 -5.48
C LEU A 190 -4.62 -5.22 -5.82
N GLY A 191 -5.04 -6.05 -4.87
CA GLY A 191 -6.08 -7.07 -5.05
C GLY A 191 -5.56 -8.44 -5.47
N SER A 192 -4.66 -8.50 -6.45
CA SER A 192 -4.10 -9.74 -6.97
C SER A 192 -2.60 -9.66 -7.13
N SER A 193 -1.89 -10.75 -6.84
CA SER A 193 -0.47 -10.88 -7.17
C SER A 193 -0.24 -11.49 -8.55
N LEU A 194 -1.30 -11.73 -9.34
CA LEU A 194 -1.24 -12.39 -10.65
C LEU A 194 -0.44 -13.70 -10.57
N SER A 195 0.54 -13.89 -11.46
CA SER A 195 1.41 -15.07 -11.46
C SER A 195 2.26 -15.18 -10.19
N GLY A 196 2.42 -14.08 -9.44
CA GLY A 196 3.12 -14.05 -8.15
C GLY A 196 2.43 -14.85 -7.05
N LEU A 197 1.13 -15.17 -7.17
CA LEU A 197 0.39 -15.95 -6.16
C LEU A 197 1.04 -17.30 -5.84
N GLY A 198 1.69 -17.94 -6.81
CA GLY A 198 2.37 -19.23 -6.63
C GLY A 198 3.89 -19.15 -6.49
N ALA A 199 4.49 -17.96 -6.65
CA ALA A 199 5.95 -17.81 -6.80
C ALA A 199 6.57 -16.84 -5.78
N CYS A 200 5.80 -15.91 -5.23
CA CYS A 200 6.29 -14.80 -4.41
C CYS A 200 5.89 -14.91 -2.93
N ALA A 201 5.48 -16.12 -2.49
CA ALA A 201 5.06 -16.35 -1.12
C ALA A 201 6.25 -16.15 -0.17
N SER A 202 6.08 -15.26 0.81
CA SER A 202 7.10 -14.90 1.78
C SER A 202 6.43 -14.46 3.08
N GLY A 203 7.13 -14.64 4.20
CA GLY A 203 6.70 -14.19 5.53
C GLY A 203 5.40 -14.81 6.03
N VAL A 204 4.53 -13.98 6.59
CA VAL A 204 3.30 -14.38 7.29
C VAL A 204 2.04 -14.30 6.40
N ILE A 205 2.10 -13.62 5.26
CA ILE A 205 0.94 -13.44 4.38
C ILE A 205 0.64 -14.73 3.63
N THR A 206 -0.60 -15.20 3.74
CA THR A 206 -1.11 -16.31 2.92
C THR A 206 -1.60 -15.77 1.59
N MET A 207 -0.79 -15.94 0.55
CA MET A 207 -1.08 -15.41 -0.78
C MET A 207 -2.36 -16.00 -1.38
N ARG A 208 -3.33 -15.13 -1.60
CA ARG A 208 -4.59 -15.39 -2.33
C ARG A 208 -5.04 -14.07 -2.97
N GLN A 209 -6.02 -14.13 -3.85
CA GLN A 209 -6.76 -12.94 -4.28
C GLN A 209 -7.43 -12.29 -3.06
N TYR A 210 -7.26 -10.98 -2.88
CA TYR A 210 -8.09 -10.21 -1.96
C TYR A 210 -9.50 -10.07 -2.53
N ASN A 211 -10.50 -10.28 -1.68
CA ASN A 211 -11.91 -10.16 -2.03
C ASN A 211 -12.58 -9.16 -1.08
N GLY A 212 -13.01 -8.02 -1.61
CA GLY A 212 -13.63 -6.96 -0.82
C GLY A 212 -13.58 -5.60 -1.51
N TYR A 213 -13.75 -4.56 -0.69
CA TYR A 213 -13.76 -3.18 -1.14
C TYR A 213 -12.57 -2.41 -0.58
N ILE A 214 -12.08 -1.44 -1.36
CA ILE A 214 -10.94 -0.60 -1.01
C ILE A 214 -11.29 0.86 -1.26
N ASP A 215 -10.85 1.73 -0.36
CA ASP A 215 -11.01 3.17 -0.48
C ASP A 215 -9.72 3.89 -0.01
N LYS A 216 -9.50 5.12 -0.50
CA LYS A 216 -8.36 6.02 -0.17
C LYS A 216 -7.02 5.29 -0.05
N PHE A 217 -6.47 4.85 -1.19
CA PHE A 217 -5.18 4.19 -1.21
C PHE A 217 -4.06 5.17 -1.59
N GLU A 218 -3.08 5.32 -0.71
CA GLU A 218 -1.99 6.28 -0.85
C GLU A 218 -0.63 5.61 -0.59
N LEU A 219 0.37 6.00 -1.38
CA LEU A 219 1.77 5.65 -1.19
C LEU A 219 2.59 6.92 -0.99
N TYR A 220 3.47 6.88 0.00
CA TYR A 220 4.40 7.96 0.32
C TYR A 220 5.85 7.47 0.22
N SER A 221 6.73 8.31 -0.31
CA SER A 221 8.18 8.11 -0.35
C SER A 221 8.88 8.58 0.94
N ARG A 222 8.18 8.48 2.07
CA ARG A 222 8.73 8.79 3.40
C ARG A 222 8.07 7.93 4.48
N GLU A 223 8.69 7.93 5.66
CA GLU A 223 8.03 7.47 6.88
C GLU A 223 7.01 8.53 7.35
N LEU A 224 5.74 8.13 7.49
CA LEU A 224 4.71 8.97 8.08
C LEU A 224 4.82 8.97 9.62
N SER A 225 4.51 10.12 10.24
CA SER A 225 4.34 10.18 11.68
C SER A 225 3.00 9.58 12.11
N SER A 226 2.88 9.18 13.37
CA SER A 226 1.62 8.71 13.95
C SER A 226 0.48 9.74 13.79
N ALA A 227 0.78 11.04 13.90
CA ALA A 227 -0.20 12.10 13.69
C ALA A 227 -0.69 12.18 12.23
N ASN A 228 0.20 11.98 11.26
CA ASN A 228 -0.20 11.92 9.85
C ASN A 228 -1.08 10.69 9.59
N VAL A 229 -0.69 9.52 10.13
CA VAL A 229 -1.49 8.28 10.00
C VAL A 229 -2.86 8.43 10.67
N TYR A 230 -2.93 9.05 11.85
CA TYR A 230 -4.19 9.33 12.54
C TYR A 230 -5.10 10.22 11.70
N SER A 231 -4.56 11.23 11.03
CA SER A 231 -5.34 12.12 10.16
C SER A 231 -5.96 11.35 8.98
N LEU A 232 -5.18 10.46 8.35
CA LEU A 232 -5.67 9.61 7.24
C LEU A 232 -6.75 8.60 7.67
N ALA A 233 -6.71 8.18 8.93
CA ALA A 233 -7.72 7.30 9.54
C ALA A 233 -9.02 8.04 9.94
N ASN A 234 -9.06 9.37 9.85
CA ASN A 234 -10.20 10.19 10.21
C ASN A 234 -10.52 11.21 9.09
N PRO A 235 -10.89 10.72 7.89
CA PRO A 235 -11.23 11.57 6.75
C PRO A 235 -12.59 12.28 6.89
#